data_AF-A0A1F9C204-F1
#
_entry.id   AF-A0A1F9C204-F1
#
_cell.length_a   1.000
_cell.length_b   1.000
_cell.length_c   1.000
_cell.angle_alpha   90.00
_cell.angle_beta   90.00
_cell.angle_gamma   90.00
#
_symmetry.space_group_name_H-M   'P 1'
#
loop_
_entity.id
_entity.type
_entity.pdbx_description
1 polymer ?
#
loop_
_entity_poly.entity_id
_entity_poly.type
_entity_poly.pdbx_seq_one_letter_code
_entity_poly.pdbx_strand_id
1 'polypeptide(L)'
;MENQEIKEENRRIRFLRFLVDLSLRSIQQDDLPLDEAFGLVEEVKRAALNLFPEKEVAFELIYRPRFQRATEARFGIPLTPPSPLRGEGKGEGPSPSVSSPES
;
A
#
# COMPACT_ATOMS: atom_id res chain seq x y z
N MET A 1 31.68 13.59 -17.93
CA MET A 1 30.21 13.67 -17.90
C MET A 1 29.60 12.48 -17.15
N GLU A 2 30.02 11.22 -17.40
CA GLU A 2 29.59 10.03 -16.64
C GLU A 2 29.63 10.16 -15.11
N ASN A 3 30.66 10.83 -14.57
CA ASN A 3 30.79 11.02 -13.12
C ASN A 3 29.69 11.89 -12.50
N GLN A 4 28.99 12.74 -13.27
CA GLN A 4 27.90 13.57 -12.74
C GLN A 4 26.57 12.82 -12.73
N GLU A 5 26.26 12.07 -13.78
CA GLU A 5 25.06 11.24 -13.87
C GLU A 5 25.05 10.17 -12.79
N ILE A 6 26.17 9.46 -12.59
CA ILE A 6 26.33 8.46 -11.53
C ILE A 6 26.17 9.11 -10.13
N LYS A 7 26.68 10.33 -9.93
CA LYS A 7 26.53 11.03 -8.64
C LYS A 7 25.09 11.42 -8.39
N GLU A 8 24.38 11.87 -9.41
CA GLU A 8 22.98 12.26 -9.32
C GLU A 8 22.08 11.05 -9.06
N GLU A 9 22.32 9.94 -9.76
CA GLU A 9 21.62 8.68 -9.51
C GLU A 9 21.85 8.19 -8.07
N ASN A 10 23.10 8.18 -7.60
CA ASN A 10 23.41 7.84 -6.21
C ASN A 10 22.77 8.79 -5.18
N ARG A 11 22.55 10.06 -5.55
CA ARG A 11 21.85 11.01 -4.70
C ARG A 11 20.35 10.67 -4.62
N ARG A 12 19.73 10.35 -5.76
CA ARG A 12 18.32 9.93 -5.83
C ARG A 12 18.10 8.62 -5.05
N ILE A 13 19.00 7.65 -5.16
CA ILE A 13 18.92 6.37 -4.43
C ILE A 13 18.99 6.62 -2.91
N ARG A 14 19.95 7.44 -2.46
CA ARG A 14 20.08 7.77 -1.04
C ARG A 14 18.87 8.51 -0.50
N PHE A 15 18.35 9.46 -1.27
CA PHE A 15 17.14 10.20 -0.91
C PHE A 15 15.92 9.28 -0.80
N LEU A 16 15.71 8.39 -1.77
CA LEU A 16 14.60 7.43 -1.72
C LEU A 16 14.71 6.49 -0.51
N ARG A 17 15.91 5.97 -0.22
CA ARG A 17 16.15 5.13 0.97
C ARG A 17 15.81 5.88 2.25
N PHE A 18 16.24 7.13 2.37
CA PHE A 18 15.92 7.97 3.52
C PHE A 18 14.40 8.18 3.67
N LEU A 19 13.70 8.50 2.59
CA LEU A 19 12.23 8.67 2.63
C LEU A 19 11.53 7.39 3.08
N VAL A 20 11.90 6.25 2.50
CA VAL A 20 11.33 4.95 2.89
C VAL A 20 11.58 4.65 4.37
N ASP A 21 12.81 4.82 4.84
CA ASP A 21 13.18 4.54 6.22
C ASP A 21 12.44 5.47 7.20
N LEU A 22 12.26 6.74 6.83
CA LEU A 22 11.48 7.71 7.61
C LEU A 22 10.00 7.30 7.68
N SER A 23 9.40 6.95 6.55
CA SER A 23 7.99 6.55 6.49
C SER A 23 7.73 5.25 7.24
N LEU A 24 8.64 4.27 7.15
CA LEU A 24 8.56 3.05 7.94
C LEU A 24 8.58 3.34 9.44
N ARG A 25 9.47 4.24 9.89
CA ARG A 25 9.53 4.65 11.30
C ARG A 25 8.26 5.37 11.73
N SER A 26 7.73 6.25 10.89
CA SER A 26 6.50 6.99 11.23
C SER A 26 5.32 6.03 11.44
N ILE A 27 5.09 5.10 10.51
CA ILE A 27 4.09 4.03 10.68
C ILE A 27 4.36 3.22 11.95
N GLN A 28 5.63 2.92 12.22
CA GLN A 28 6.05 2.12 13.36
C GLN A 28 6.16 2.85 14.69
N GLN A 29 6.01 4.16 14.82
CA GLN A 29 6.29 4.88 16.07
C GLN A 29 5.24 5.92 16.41
N ASP A 30 4.63 6.55 15.40
CA ASP A 30 3.66 7.60 15.59
C ASP A 30 2.25 7.02 15.76
N ASP A 31 1.36 7.81 16.37
CA ASP A 31 -0.06 7.50 16.53
C ASP A 31 -0.82 7.87 15.23
N LEU A 32 -0.35 7.32 14.11
CA LEU A 32 -0.92 7.58 12.79
C LEU A 32 -2.19 6.72 12.59
N PRO A 33 -3.30 7.29 12.11
CA PRO A 33 -4.44 6.48 11.69
C PRO A 33 -4.10 5.65 10.44
N LEU A 34 -4.82 4.54 10.27
CA LEU A 34 -4.59 3.59 9.18
C LEU A 34 -4.61 4.26 7.79
N ASP A 35 -5.57 5.15 7.54
CA ASP A 35 -5.71 5.85 6.26
C ASP A 35 -4.49 6.74 5.95
N GLU A 36 -3.93 7.41 6.95
CA GLU A 36 -2.70 8.19 6.79
C GLU A 36 -1.50 7.29 6.53
N ALA A 37 -1.41 6.11 7.17
CA ALA A 37 -0.35 5.15 6.90
C ALA A 37 -0.40 4.66 5.44
N PHE A 38 -1.60 4.38 4.89
CA PHE A 38 -1.77 4.06 3.48
C PHE A 38 -1.39 5.24 2.57
N GLY A 39 -1.83 6.46 2.91
CA GLY A 39 -1.48 7.68 2.19
C GLY A 39 0.03 7.89 2.11
N LEU A 40 0.74 7.68 3.22
CA LEU A 40 2.19 7.80 3.30
C LEU A 40 2.89 6.81 2.36
N VAL A 41 2.41 5.56 2.28
CA VAL A 41 2.97 4.56 1.35
C VAL A 41 2.77 4.99 -0.10
N GLU A 42 1.59 5.51 -0.45
CA GLU A 42 1.30 6.03 -1.79
C GLU A 42 2.15 7.25 -2.16
N GLU A 43 2.39 8.16 -1.21
CA GLU A 43 3.27 9.31 -1.41
C GLU A 43 4.71 8.89 -1.68
N VAL A 44 5.23 7.94 -0.90
CA VAL A 44 6.58 7.38 -1.11
C VAL A 44 6.67 6.67 -2.45
N LYS A 45 5.63 5.92 -2.86
CA LYS A 45 5.56 5.30 -4.17
C LYS A 45 5.63 6.36 -5.28
N ARG A 46 4.81 7.41 -5.21
CA ARG A 46 4.83 8.52 -6.18
C ARG A 46 6.19 9.20 -6.24
N ALA A 47 6.83 9.44 -5.10
CA ALA A 47 8.17 10.01 -5.04
C ALA A 47 9.20 9.07 -5.71
N ALA A 48 9.12 7.77 -5.48
CA ALA A 48 9.98 6.77 -6.12
C ALA A 48 9.83 6.79 -7.64
N LEU A 49 8.60 6.84 -8.15
CA LEU A 49 8.32 6.90 -9.59
C LEU A 49 8.77 8.22 -10.23
N ASN A 50 8.67 9.34 -9.51
CA ASN A 50 9.19 10.62 -10.00
C ASN A 50 10.72 10.62 -10.10
N LEU A 51 11.42 9.94 -9.18
CA LEU A 51 12.88 9.83 -9.20
C LEU A 51 13.37 8.77 -10.20
N PHE A 52 12.60 7.69 -10.36
CA PHE A 52 12.92 6.50 -11.15
C PHE A 52 11.67 5.98 -11.90
N PRO A 53 11.26 6.63 -13.01
CA PRO A 53 10.00 6.32 -13.70
C PRO A 53 9.88 4.87 -14.16
N GLU A 54 11.00 4.25 -14.54
CA GLU A 54 11.05 2.89 -15.07
C GLU A 54 11.21 1.81 -13.99
N LYS A 55 11.28 2.19 -12.71
CA LYS A 55 11.64 1.28 -11.61
C LYS A 55 10.48 1.00 -10.64
N GLU A 56 9.23 1.13 -11.10
CA GLU A 56 8.04 0.78 -10.30
C GLU A 56 8.11 -0.65 -9.76
N VAL A 57 8.45 -1.61 -10.62
CA VAL A 57 8.56 -3.03 -10.22
C VAL A 57 9.59 -3.23 -9.11
N ALA A 58 10.69 -2.48 -9.12
CA ALA A 58 11.70 -2.56 -8.07
C ALA A 58 11.15 -2.03 -6.74
N PHE A 59 10.35 -0.96 -6.77
CA PHE A 59 9.67 -0.46 -5.58
C PHE A 59 8.72 -1.50 -4.99
N GLU A 60 7.88 -2.07 -5.84
CA GLU A 60 6.90 -3.10 -5.48
C GLU A 60 7.56 -4.36 -4.89
N LEU A 61 8.74 -4.76 -5.39
CA LEU A 61 9.46 -5.94 -4.89
C LEU A 61 10.26 -5.69 -3.61
N ILE A 62 10.83 -4.49 -3.45
CA ILE A 62 11.81 -4.23 -2.39
C ILE A 62 11.18 -3.51 -1.19
N TYR A 63 10.34 -2.51 -1.45
CA TYR A 63 9.85 -1.58 -0.43
C TYR A 63 8.43 -1.91 0.01
N ARG A 64 7.52 -2.28 -0.90
CA ARG A 64 6.14 -2.62 -0.54
C ARG A 64 6.02 -3.73 0.51
N PRO A 65 6.80 -4.85 0.46
CA PRO A 65 6.73 -5.88 1.49
C PRO A 65 7.19 -5.37 2.88
N ARG A 66 8.03 -4.33 2.93
CA ARG A 66 8.48 -3.73 4.20
C ARG A 66 7.37 -2.88 4.81
N PHE A 67 6.71 -2.07 3.99
CA PHE A 67 5.55 -1.29 4.42
C PHE A 67 4.42 -2.19 4.88
N GLN A 68 4.13 -3.25 4.13
CA GLN A 68 3.13 -4.25 4.52
C GLN A 68 3.42 -4.82 5.92
N ARG A 69 4.66 -5.26 6.18
CA ARG A 69 5.03 -5.76 7.52
C ARG A 69 4.90 -4.70 8.62
N ALA A 70 5.26 -3.45 8.33
CA ALA A 70 5.14 -2.36 9.29
C ALA A 70 3.66 -2.06 9.63
N THR A 71 2.81 -2.00 8.61
CA THR A 71 1.36 -1.79 8.74
C THR A 71 0.71 -2.98 9.45
N GLU A 72 1.04 -4.22 9.09
CA GLU A 72 0.51 -5.43 9.76
C GLU A 72 0.90 -5.47 11.23
N ALA A 73 2.17 -5.17 11.56
CA ALA A 73 2.64 -5.18 12.94
C ALA A 73 1.94 -4.11 13.80
N ARG A 74 1.53 -3.00 13.20
CA ARG A 74 0.91 -1.86 13.91
C ARG A 74 -0.60 -1.94 13.98
N PHE A 75 -1.26 -2.31 12.89
CA PHE A 75 -2.72 -2.30 12.76
C PHE A 75 -3.36 -3.68 12.67
N GLY A 76 -2.57 -4.75 12.56
CA GLY A 76 -3.08 -6.12 12.38
C GLY A 76 -3.70 -6.39 11.00
N ILE A 77 -3.57 -5.47 10.05
CA ILE A 77 -4.18 -5.54 8.72
C ILE A 77 -3.07 -5.53 7.66
N PRO A 78 -3.11 -6.47 6.69
CA PRO A 78 -2.19 -6.46 5.57
C PRO A 78 -2.47 -5.27 4.66
N LEU A 79 -1.40 -4.61 4.18
CA LEU A 79 -1.44 -3.60 3.11
C LEU A 79 -1.78 -4.29 1.78
N THR A 80 -2.94 -4.92 1.71
CA THR A 80 -3.51 -5.48 0.49
C THR A 80 -4.05 -4.32 -0.34
N PRO A 81 -3.79 -4.28 -1.66
CA PRO A 81 -4.59 -3.41 -2.51
C PRO A 81 -6.06 -3.81 -2.27
N PRO A 82 -6.98 -2.85 -2.06
CA PRO A 82 -8.39 -3.17 -1.97
C PRO A 82 -8.76 -3.86 -3.29
N SER A 83 -8.92 -5.17 -3.23
CA SER A 83 -9.40 -5.93 -4.38
C SER A 83 -10.82 -5.45 -4.62
N PRO A 84 -11.17 -4.95 -5.81
CA PRO A 84 -12.54 -4.58 -6.13
C PRO A 84 -13.32 -5.86 -6.44
N LEU A 85 -13.42 -6.76 -5.48
CA LEU A 85 -14.26 -7.95 -5.54
C LEU A 85 -14.92 -8.18 -4.18
N ARG A 86 -15.70 -7.18 -3.75
CA ARG A 86 -16.94 -7.48 -3.03
C ARG A 86 -18.13 -6.87 -3.75
N GLY A 87 -18.21 -7.18 -5.04
CA GLY A 87 -19.48 -7.32 -5.73
C GLY A 87 -20.10 -8.67 -5.34
N GLU A 88 -20.53 -8.82 -4.09
CA GLU A 88 -21.50 -9.85 -3.71
C GLU A 88 -22.85 -9.18 -3.46
N GLY A 89 -23.29 -8.43 -4.47
CA GLY A 89 -24.71 -8.24 -4.71
C GLY A 89 -25.22 -9.46 -5.46
N LYS A 90 -25.40 -10.60 -4.79
CA LYS A 90 -26.29 -11.64 -5.29
C LYS A 90 -27.65 -11.40 -4.65
N GLY A 91 -28.46 -10.61 -5.33
CA GLY A 91 -29.90 -10.60 -5.10
C GLY A 91 -30.42 -11.99 -5.35
N GLU A 92 -30.74 -12.71 -4.29
CA GLU A 92 -31.56 -13.91 -4.35
C GLU A 92 -32.98 -13.48 -4.00
N GLY A 93 -33.72 -13.14 -5.03
CA GLY A 93 -35.17 -13.10 -4.99
C GLY A 93 -35.69 -13.68 -6.30
N PRO A 94 -36.88 -14.25 -6.34
CA PRO A 94 -37.54 -15.06 -5.32
C PRO A 94 -37.70 -16.51 -5.83
N SER A 95 -37.89 -17.48 -4.95
CA SER A 95 -38.52 -18.73 -5.37
C SER A 95 -39.59 -19.15 -4.35
N PRO A 96 -40.79 -19.51 -4.81
CA PRO A 96 -41.98 -19.61 -4.01
C PRO A 96 -42.17 -21.03 -3.47
N SER A 97 -42.54 -21.16 -2.21
CA SER A 97 -43.24 -22.36 -1.74
C SER A 97 -43.80 -22.15 -0.33
N VAL A 98 -45.10 -21.86 -0.31
CA VAL A 98 -46.17 -22.42 0.53
C VAL A 98 -45.85 -23.14 1.86
N SER A 99 -46.82 -23.00 2.78
CA SER A 99 -47.14 -23.77 4.01
C SER A 99 -46.63 -23.09 5.29
N SER A 100 -47.41 -22.73 6.31
CA SER A 100 -48.82 -22.83 6.70
C SER A 100 -49.05 -21.80 7.84
N PRO A 101 -50.30 -21.46 8.22
CA PRO A 101 -50.57 -20.77 9.47
C PRO A 101 -50.85 -21.78 10.61
N GLU A 102 -50.14 -21.63 11.72
CA GLU A 102 -50.50 -22.08 13.07
C GLU A 102 -50.25 -20.86 13.98
N SER A 103 -51.09 -20.43 14.91
CA SER A 103 -52.39 -20.84 15.48
C SER A 103 -53.17 -19.58 15.87
#